data_AF-A0A931X5I2-F1
#
_entry.id   AF-A0A931X5I2-F1
#
_cell.length_a   1.000
_cell.length_b   1.000
_cell.length_c   1.000
_cell.angle_alpha   90.00
_cell.angle_beta   90.00
_cell.angle_gamma   90.00
#
_symmetry.space_group_name_H-M   'P 1'
#
loop_
_entity.id
_entity.type
_entity.pdbx_description
1 polymer ?
#
loop_
_entity_poly.entity_id
_entity_poly.type
_entity_poly.pdbx_seq_one_letter_code
_entity_poly.pdbx_strand_id
1 'polypeptide(L)'
;ARVLQNASSTDSITYNNTWASPNKLTVTGGTSGGVCTPSTANLCLNSNRFRVTLSAKDPRTAATGPGVASSFNANVGYYSIPALTGDATNIEVFVKVLDGRPINGKFWVFYGGLTDFELTITVTDMTTGAVKTYVRPGLTLAGGADTNAF
;
A
#
# COMPACT_ATOMS: atom_id res chain seq x y z
N ALA A 1 7.12 1.03 36.88
CA ALA A 1 8.09 0.90 35.78
C ALA A 1 7.90 -0.46 35.11
N ARG A 2 7.44 -0.50 33.85
CA ARG A 2 7.41 -1.74 33.06
C ARG A 2 8.65 -1.74 32.17
N VAL A 3 9.53 -2.71 32.39
CA VAL A 3 10.71 -2.93 31.57
C VAL A 3 10.24 -3.61 30.28
N LEU A 4 10.53 -3.02 29.12
CA LEU A 4 10.37 -3.69 27.83
C LEU A 4 11.42 -4.81 27.77
N GLN A 5 10.99 -6.06 27.64
CA GLN A 5 11.90 -7.18 27.46
C GLN A 5 12.49 -7.14 26.04
N ASN A 6 13.79 -7.42 25.96
CA ASN A 6 14.56 -7.47 24.71
C ASN A 6 14.01 -8.58 23.81
N ALA A 7 13.94 -8.35 22.49
CA ALA A 7 13.34 -9.26 21.50
C ALA A 7 14.13 -10.57 21.26
N SER A 8 14.98 -10.97 22.20
CA SER A 8 15.81 -12.17 22.16
C SER A 8 15.37 -13.23 23.18
N SER A 9 14.18 -13.12 23.78
CA SER A 9 13.62 -14.17 24.63
C SER A 9 13.08 -15.31 23.76
N THR A 10 13.78 -16.43 23.75
CA THR A 10 13.21 -17.71 23.29
C THR A 10 12.22 -18.19 24.34
N ASP A 11 10.92 -18.10 24.04
CA ASP A 11 9.88 -18.79 24.81
C ASP A 11 10.02 -20.30 24.55
N SER A 12 10.39 -21.06 25.57
CA SER A 12 10.42 -22.53 25.49
C SER A 12 8.98 -23.05 25.47
N ILE A 13 8.48 -23.38 24.28
CA ILE A 13 7.24 -24.15 24.15
C ILE A 13 7.53 -25.59 24.57
N THR A 14 6.98 -26.01 25.72
CA THR A 14 6.99 -27.43 26.12
C THR A 14 5.94 -28.17 25.29
N TYR A 15 6.40 -28.99 24.33
CA TYR A 15 5.51 -29.88 23.58
C TYR A 15 5.31 -31.19 24.36
N ASN A 16 4.09 -31.46 24.85
CA ASN A 16 3.67 -32.80 25.27
C ASN A 16 3.32 -33.63 24.02
N ASN A 17 4.31 -34.28 23.43
CA ASN A 17 4.16 -35.05 22.20
C ASN A 17 3.81 -36.53 22.48
N THR A 18 2.51 -36.83 22.61
CA THR A 18 2.02 -38.21 22.40
C THR A 18 1.87 -38.49 20.89
N TRP A 19 2.80 -39.28 20.36
CA TRP A 19 2.72 -40.17 19.18
C TRP A 19 1.99 -39.67 17.93
N ALA A 20 2.61 -38.71 17.23
CA ALA A 20 2.67 -38.65 15.76
C ALA A 20 3.90 -37.81 15.41
N SER A 21 4.68 -38.18 14.40
CA SER A 21 5.77 -37.33 13.89
C SER A 21 5.17 -35.97 13.53
N PRO A 22 5.47 -34.87 14.25
CA PRO A 22 4.86 -33.60 13.95
C PRO A 22 5.30 -33.20 12.54
N ASN A 23 4.34 -32.89 11.67
CA ASN A 23 4.64 -32.15 10.45
C ASN A 23 5.51 -30.96 10.85
N LYS A 24 6.60 -30.73 10.12
CA LYS A 24 7.51 -29.61 10.38
C LYS A 24 6.69 -28.34 10.51
N LEU A 25 6.57 -27.84 11.75
CA LEU A 25 6.02 -26.53 12.03
C LEU A 25 6.96 -25.52 11.37
N THR A 26 6.56 -25.05 10.19
CA THR A 26 7.24 -23.96 9.53
C THR A 26 6.67 -22.69 10.14
N VAL A 27 7.35 -22.17 11.15
CA VAL A 27 7.09 -20.80 11.60
C VAL A 27 7.61 -19.90 10.49
N THR A 28 6.72 -19.44 9.60
CA THR A 28 7.03 -18.33 8.71
C THR A 28 7.08 -17.09 9.59
N GLY A 29 8.23 -16.86 10.22
CA GLY A 29 8.51 -15.58 10.87
C GLY A 29 8.26 -14.50 9.83
N GLY A 30 7.28 -13.64 10.07
CA GLY A 30 7.00 -12.51 9.19
C GLY A 30 8.30 -11.72 9.04
N THR A 31 8.82 -11.66 7.82
CA THR A 31 10.02 -10.90 7.51
C THR A 31 9.73 -9.41 7.72
N SER A 32 10.02 -8.93 8.92
CA SER A 32 10.27 -7.52 9.16
C SER A 32 11.54 -7.14 8.38
N GLY A 33 11.42 -6.21 7.43
CA GLY A 33 12.57 -5.62 6.73
C GLY A 33 12.75 -6.00 5.27
N GLY A 34 11.68 -6.00 4.47
CA GLY A 34 11.82 -6.01 3.01
C GLY A 34 12.16 -4.61 2.47
N VAL A 35 12.75 -4.55 1.28
CA VAL A 35 12.67 -3.35 0.43
C VAL A 35 11.55 -3.55 -0.57
N CYS A 36 10.85 -2.48 -0.93
CA CYS A 36 9.85 -2.52 -1.99
C CYS A 36 10.54 -2.77 -3.35
N THR A 37 10.10 -3.80 -4.07
CA THR A 37 10.51 -4.05 -5.46
C THR A 37 9.43 -3.52 -6.41
N PRO A 38 9.77 -2.56 -7.30
CA PRO A 38 8.82 -2.00 -8.25
C PRO A 38 8.21 -3.07 -9.15
N SER A 39 6.91 -2.93 -9.42
CA SER A 39 6.18 -3.76 -10.38
C SER A 39 4.98 -2.98 -10.91
N THR A 40 4.21 -3.57 -11.82
CA THR A 40 2.96 -2.97 -12.29
C THR A 40 1.93 -2.75 -11.18
N ALA A 41 2.00 -3.49 -10.07
CA ALA A 41 1.12 -3.28 -8.91
C ALA A 41 1.78 -2.45 -7.79
N ASN A 42 3.11 -2.53 -7.67
CA ASN A 42 3.86 -1.97 -6.56
C ASN A 42 4.49 -0.62 -6.94
N LEU A 43 3.92 0.46 -6.42
CA LEU A 43 4.59 1.75 -6.44
C LEU A 43 5.51 1.85 -5.21
N CYS A 44 6.82 1.89 -5.46
CA CYS A 44 7.83 1.97 -4.40
C CYS A 44 8.29 3.41 -4.18
N LEU A 45 8.08 3.94 -2.98
CA LEU A 45 8.36 5.34 -2.62
C LEU A 45 9.25 5.45 -1.38
N ASN A 46 9.84 6.64 -1.22
CA ASN A 46 10.77 7.02 -0.17
C ASN A 46 11.95 6.02 -0.06
N SER A 47 12.78 5.97 -1.11
CA SER A 47 13.92 5.04 -1.21
C SER A 47 13.52 3.57 -1.05
N ASN A 48 12.42 3.17 -1.72
CA ASN A 48 11.85 1.82 -1.68
C ASN A 48 11.41 1.34 -0.29
N ARG A 49 11.23 2.25 0.69
CA ARG A 49 10.71 1.87 2.00
C ARG A 49 9.23 1.55 1.95
N PHE A 50 8.44 2.33 1.21
CA PHE A 50 6.99 2.16 1.16
C PHE A 50 6.57 1.46 -0.11
N ARG A 51 5.77 0.41 0.04
CA ARG A 51 5.01 -0.19 -1.06
C ARG A 51 3.59 0.36 -1.02
N VAL A 52 3.17 0.97 -2.13
CA VAL A 52 1.79 1.36 -2.35
C VAL A 52 1.17 0.43 -3.38
N THR A 53 -0.07 0.01 -3.14
CA THR A 53 -0.93 -0.67 -4.09
C THR A 53 -2.27 0.03 -4.17
N LEU A 54 -2.94 -0.09 -5.32
CA LEU A 54 -4.21 0.56 -5.59
C LEU A 54 -5.19 -0.41 -6.24
N SER A 55 -6.42 -0.42 -5.77
CA SER A 55 -7.58 -0.94 -6.51
C SER A 55 -8.64 0.14 -6.64
N ALA A 56 -9.38 0.07 -7.74
CA ALA A 56 -10.47 0.97 -8.05
C ALA A 56 -11.75 0.19 -8.37
N LYS A 57 -12.88 0.84 -8.14
CA LYS A 57 -14.21 0.35 -8.51
C LYS A 57 -14.99 1.48 -9.16
N ASP A 58 -15.59 1.20 -10.32
CA ASP A 58 -16.56 2.10 -10.92
C ASP A 58 -17.91 1.93 -10.18
N PRO A 59 -18.39 2.96 -9.46
CA PRO A 59 -19.65 2.86 -8.71
C PRO A 59 -20.88 2.71 -9.62
N ARG A 60 -20.77 3.02 -10.92
CA ARG A 60 -21.88 2.95 -11.88
C ARG A 60 -22.16 1.54 -12.36
N THR A 61 -21.09 0.78 -12.59
CA THR A 61 -21.14 -0.56 -13.20
C THR A 61 -20.72 -1.67 -12.24
N ALA A 62 -20.19 -1.31 -11.07
CA ALA A 62 -19.52 -2.20 -10.12
C ALA A 62 -18.27 -2.91 -10.68
N ALA A 63 -17.80 -2.55 -11.88
CA ALA A 63 -16.54 -3.05 -12.42
C ALA A 63 -15.36 -2.63 -11.52
N THR A 64 -14.36 -3.50 -11.43
CA THR A 64 -13.16 -3.27 -10.60
C THR A 64 -11.89 -3.42 -11.42
N GLY A 65 -10.86 -2.69 -11.05
CA GLY A 65 -9.55 -2.77 -11.69
C GLY A 65 -8.40 -2.48 -10.73
N PRO A 66 -7.25 -3.18 -10.86
CA PRO A 66 -6.04 -2.75 -10.18
C PRO A 66 -5.50 -1.47 -10.82
N GLY A 67 -4.84 -0.65 -10.01
CA GLY A 67 -3.99 0.42 -10.55
C GLY A 67 -2.72 -0.15 -11.16
N VAL A 68 -2.26 0.44 -12.27
CA VAL A 68 -0.96 0.17 -12.88
C VAL A 68 0.03 1.26 -12.47
N ALA A 69 0.99 0.90 -11.63
CA ALA A 69 1.95 1.82 -11.01
C ALA A 69 2.99 2.34 -11.99
N SER A 70 3.33 3.62 -11.86
CA SER A 70 4.48 4.26 -12.51
C SER A 70 5.13 5.26 -11.54
N SER A 71 6.45 5.21 -11.44
CA SER A 71 7.22 6.14 -10.60
C SER A 71 7.51 7.43 -11.36
N PHE A 72 7.30 8.58 -10.71
CA PHE A 72 7.75 9.87 -11.23
C PHE A 72 9.12 10.24 -10.65
N ASN A 73 9.28 10.09 -9.33
CA ASN A 73 10.55 10.21 -8.63
C ASN A 73 10.51 9.40 -7.32
N ALA A 74 11.58 9.47 -6.52
CA ALA A 74 11.70 8.70 -5.29
C ALA A 74 10.53 8.90 -4.29
N ASN A 75 9.82 10.03 -4.33
CA ASN A 75 8.77 10.36 -3.36
C ASN A 75 7.37 10.42 -3.97
N VAL A 76 7.24 10.40 -5.31
CA VAL A 76 5.98 10.60 -6.04
C VAL A 76 5.84 9.55 -7.14
N GLY A 77 4.64 9.01 -7.29
CA GLY A 77 4.25 8.24 -8.45
C GLY A 77 2.77 8.35 -8.74
N TYR A 78 2.32 7.59 -9.72
CA TYR A 78 0.95 7.64 -10.20
C TYR A 78 0.48 6.28 -10.68
N TYR A 79 -0.84 6.16 -10.84
CA TYR A 79 -1.52 4.99 -11.36
C TYR A 79 -2.42 5.36 -12.53
N SER A 80 -2.40 4.54 -13.57
CA SER A 80 -3.51 4.41 -14.51
C SER A 80 -4.42 3.25 -14.11
N ILE A 81 -5.65 3.20 -14.63
CA ILE A 81 -6.62 2.12 -14.34
C ILE A 81 -7.21 1.56 -15.65
N PRO A 82 -6.40 0.94 -16.52
CA PRO A 82 -6.84 0.49 -17.85
C PRO A 82 -8.03 -0.48 -17.83
N ALA A 83 -8.24 -1.24 -16.76
CA ALA A 83 -9.41 -2.12 -16.63
C ALA A 83 -10.75 -1.36 -16.55
N LEU A 84 -10.73 -0.08 -16.17
CA LEU A 84 -11.92 0.79 -16.11
C LEU A 84 -11.94 1.86 -17.21
N THR A 85 -10.76 2.30 -17.68
CA THR A 85 -10.64 3.40 -18.65
C THR A 85 -10.40 2.93 -20.08
N GLY A 86 -9.97 1.68 -20.27
CA GLY A 86 -9.51 1.16 -21.57
C GLY A 86 -8.15 1.69 -22.01
N ASP A 87 -7.47 2.49 -21.20
CA ASP A 87 -6.21 3.17 -21.56
C ASP A 87 -5.20 3.11 -20.41
N ALA A 88 -4.05 2.48 -20.66
CA ALA A 88 -2.97 2.34 -19.69
C ALA A 88 -2.12 3.62 -19.55
N THR A 89 -2.27 4.57 -20.47
CA THR A 89 -1.59 5.86 -20.48
C THR A 89 -2.40 6.97 -19.81
N ASN A 90 -3.71 6.76 -19.60
CA ASN A 90 -4.55 7.72 -18.87
C ASN A 90 -4.24 7.69 -17.37
N ILE A 91 -3.65 8.77 -16.85
CA ILE A 91 -3.27 8.87 -15.44
C ILE A 91 -4.50 9.20 -14.60
N GLU A 92 -4.77 8.38 -13.58
CA GLU A 92 -5.98 8.46 -12.79
C GLU A 92 -5.72 8.89 -11.34
N VAL A 93 -4.57 8.53 -10.76
CA VAL A 93 -4.28 8.75 -9.34
C VAL A 93 -2.82 9.09 -9.11
N PHE A 94 -2.55 10.14 -8.34
CA PHE A 94 -1.21 10.46 -7.83
C PHE A 94 -1.08 10.03 -6.37
N VAL A 95 0.12 9.56 -6.00
CA VAL A 95 0.49 9.25 -4.61
C VAL A 95 1.86 9.82 -4.31
N LYS A 96 2.00 10.41 -3.11
CA LYS A 96 3.26 10.96 -2.59
C LYS A 96 3.49 10.52 -1.16
N VAL A 97 4.72 10.13 -0.84
CA VAL A 97 5.15 9.82 0.53
C VAL A 97 6.36 10.68 0.91
N LEU A 98 6.24 11.42 2.01
CA LEU A 98 7.31 12.28 2.53
C LEU A 98 7.75 11.85 3.94
N ASP A 99 9.03 12.05 4.22
CA ASP A 99 9.56 11.96 5.58
C ASP A 99 9.23 13.24 6.37
N GLY A 100 8.06 13.23 7.01
CA GLY A 100 7.61 14.30 7.92
C GLY A 100 8.03 14.10 9.37
N ARG A 101 8.89 13.11 9.67
CA ARG A 101 9.31 12.81 11.04
C ARG A 101 9.94 14.00 11.78
N PRO A 102 10.71 14.89 11.12
CA PRO A 102 11.23 16.08 11.79
C PRO A 102 10.15 17.03 12.36
N ILE A 103 8.90 16.93 11.87
CA ILE A 103 7.80 17.83 12.24
C ILE A 103 6.91 17.20 13.31
N ASN A 104 6.50 15.94 13.14
CA ASN A 104 5.59 15.27 14.07
C ASN A 104 5.88 13.77 14.29
N GLY A 105 7.07 13.30 13.91
CA GLY A 105 7.47 11.91 14.07
C GLY A 105 6.74 10.93 13.13
N LYS A 106 6.05 11.40 12.09
CA LYS A 106 5.29 10.56 11.15
C LYS A 106 5.73 10.74 9.70
N PHE A 107 5.62 9.68 8.91
CA PHE A 107 5.60 9.79 7.46
C PHE A 107 4.25 10.34 7.01
N TRP A 108 4.27 11.17 5.97
CA TRP A 108 3.07 11.77 5.42
C TRP A 108 2.75 11.13 4.08
N VAL A 109 1.50 10.72 3.92
CA VAL A 109 0.98 10.12 2.70
C VAL A 109 -0.04 11.09 2.11
N PHE A 110 0.15 11.46 0.86
CA PHE A 110 -0.77 12.27 0.08
C PHE A 110 -1.26 11.45 -1.11
N TYR A 111 -2.54 11.54 -1.41
CA TYR A 111 -3.13 10.93 -2.59
C TYR A 111 -4.23 11.82 -3.15
N GLY A 112 -4.38 11.80 -4.47
CA GLY A 112 -5.41 12.55 -5.18
C GLY A 112 -5.76 11.83 -6.48
N GLY A 113 -7.03 11.85 -6.88
CA GLY A 113 -7.46 11.24 -8.14
C GLY A 113 -8.05 12.25 -9.10
N LEU A 114 -7.89 11.94 -10.38
CA LEU A 114 -8.45 12.62 -11.54
C LEU A 114 -9.74 11.94 -12.03
N THR A 115 -10.35 11.14 -11.15
CA THR A 115 -11.52 10.31 -11.41
C THR A 115 -12.41 10.23 -10.19
N ASP A 116 -13.68 9.92 -10.42
CA ASP A 116 -14.67 9.65 -9.39
C ASP A 116 -14.89 8.16 -9.11
N PHE A 117 -14.00 7.28 -9.57
CA PHE A 117 -13.96 5.90 -9.09
C PHE A 117 -13.79 5.85 -7.56
N GLU A 118 -14.37 4.83 -6.95
CA GLU A 118 -14.02 4.46 -5.58
C GLU A 118 -12.60 3.90 -5.59
N LEU A 119 -11.74 4.39 -4.68
CA LEU A 119 -10.36 3.92 -4.56
C LEU A 119 -10.11 3.28 -3.21
N THR A 120 -9.35 2.20 -3.24
CA THR A 120 -8.69 1.63 -2.07
C THR A 120 -7.18 1.68 -2.28
N ILE A 121 -6.49 2.45 -1.45
CA ILE A 121 -5.04 2.64 -1.50
C ILE A 121 -4.44 1.99 -0.25
N THR A 122 -3.56 1.01 -0.43
CA THR A 122 -2.88 0.34 0.68
C THR A 122 -1.41 0.72 0.68
N VAL A 123 -0.94 1.24 1.81
CA VAL A 123 0.47 1.62 2.03
C VAL A 123 1.07 0.68 3.06
N THR A 124 2.13 -0.02 2.69
CA THR A 124 2.93 -0.88 3.57
C THR A 124 4.30 -0.24 3.80
N ASP A 125 4.66 -0.02 5.06
CA ASP A 125 6.04 0.28 5.47
C ASP A 125 6.84 -1.01 5.50
N MET A 126 7.69 -1.24 4.51
CA MET A 126 8.42 -2.50 4.36
C MET A 126 9.48 -2.70 5.45
N THR A 127 9.89 -1.61 6.12
CA THR A 127 10.83 -1.66 7.25
C THR A 127 10.16 -2.17 8.53
N THR A 128 8.94 -1.72 8.82
CA THR A 128 8.26 -2.04 10.09
C THR A 128 7.15 -3.09 9.95
N GLY A 129 6.71 -3.37 8.72
CA GLY A 129 5.54 -4.20 8.44
C GLY A 129 4.21 -3.48 8.66
N ALA A 130 4.21 -2.22 9.09
CA ALA A 130 2.97 -1.48 9.33
C ALA A 130 2.20 -1.26 8.03
N VAL A 131 0.87 -1.44 8.08
CA VAL A 131 -0.03 -1.26 6.93
C VAL A 131 -1.08 -0.22 7.27
N LYS A 132 -1.37 0.66 6.31
CA LYS A 132 -2.49 1.59 6.39
C LYS A 132 -3.25 1.63 5.07
N THR A 133 -4.56 1.54 5.16
CA THR A 133 -5.48 1.59 4.01
C THR A 133 -6.26 2.89 4.03
N TYR A 134 -6.37 3.52 2.87
CA TYR A 134 -7.14 4.73 2.63
C TYR A 134 -8.22 4.42 1.61
N VAL A 135 -9.45 4.79 1.92
CA VAL A 135 -10.59 4.63 1.02
C VAL A 135 -11.07 6.02 0.61
N ARG A 136 -11.23 6.23 -0.70
CA ARG A 136 -11.97 7.37 -1.24
C ARG A 136 -13.29 6.83 -1.82
N PRO A 137 -14.45 7.27 -1.30
CA PRO A 137 -15.75 6.90 -1.86
C PRO A 137 -15.84 7.28 -3.35
N GLY A 138 -16.54 6.45 -4.14
CA GLY A 138 -16.86 6.78 -5.51
C GLY A 138 -17.84 7.95 -5.62
N LEU A 139 -18.02 8.47 -6.84
CA LEU A 139 -18.86 9.64 -7.17
C LEU A 139 -18.43 10.92 -6.41
N THR A 140 -17.19 10.95 -5.93
CA THR A 140 -16.59 12.13 -5.32
C THR A 140 -15.31 12.50 -6.06
N LEU A 141 -15.26 13.73 -6.57
CA LEU A 141 -14.04 14.35 -7.06
C LEU A 141 -13.51 15.26 -5.95
N ALA A 142 -12.39 14.87 -5.33
CA ALA A 142 -11.61 15.74 -4.47
C ALA A 142 -10.62 16.53 -5.34
N GLY A 143 -11.15 17.39 -6.20
CA GLY A 143 -10.50 18.10 -7.31
C GLY A 143 -11.55 18.52 -8.35
N GLY A 144 -11.28 19.51 -9.21
CA GLY A 144 -12.21 19.91 -10.28
C GLY A 144 -11.91 19.21 -11.60
N ALA A 145 -12.95 18.78 -12.32
CA ALA A 145 -12.82 18.29 -13.70
C ALA A 145 -13.84 19.05 -14.57
N ASP A 146 -13.38 19.59 -15.68
CA ASP A 146 -14.24 20.17 -16.72
C ASP A 146 -14.10 19.31 -17.97
N THR A 147 -15.11 18.46 -18.20
CA THR A 147 -15.15 17.54 -19.34
C THR A 147 -15.75 18.18 -20.59
N ASN A 148 -16.14 19.46 -20.53
CA ASN A 148 -16.49 20.29 -21.68
C ASN A 148 -15.47 21.43 -21.88
N ALA A 149 -14.33 21.37 -21.19
CA ALA A 149 -13.25 22.30 -21.42
C ALA A 149 -12.72 22.11 -22.85
N PHE A 150 -12.83 23.19 -23.63
CA PHE A 150 -12.39 23.37 -25.03
C PHE A 150 -12.95 22.42 -26.10
#